data_AF-A0A7S0H5Q1-F1
#
_entry.id   AF-A0A7S0H5Q1-F1
#
_cell.length_a   1.000
_cell.length_b   1.000
_cell.length_c   1.000
_cell.angle_alpha   90.00
_cell.angle_beta   90.00
_cell.angle_gamma   90.00
#
_symmetry.space_group_name_H-M   'P 1'
#
loop_
_entity.id
_entity.type
_entity.pdbx_description
1 polymer ?
#
loop_
_entity_poly.entity_id
_entity_poly.type
_entity_poly.pdbx_seq_one_letter_code
_entity_poly.pdbx_strand_id
1 'polypeptide(L)'
;MTRTIQEQDVLVKINNQPTLRMGLAKLRSLVLGQQGSHVTMTFRREGTNGKLFYEVDLVRGSAGYVKLLMRCHAIATENDRIKKIMSMQEIKIEGLVAEKEELIRRSRERLNQDEVQKLEKENLKNKEEAEKFAQLLETWKEKAFKLEKMLTISQNNMKSREEHVNRIEELDRDRLAYVSELERRFQEEKQIQRTVQAKLQEDLKKESLARSTA
;
A
#
# COMPACT_ATOMS: atom_id res chain seq x y z
N MET A 1 -42.85 -0.32 62.17
CA MET A 1 -43.77 -1.31 62.77
C MET A 1 -45.06 -1.29 61.98
N THR A 2 -45.35 -2.36 61.26
CA THR A 2 -46.59 -2.52 60.48
C THR A 2 -47.74 -2.77 61.46
N ARG A 3 -48.76 -1.89 61.50
CA ARG A 3 -49.89 -2.00 62.42
C ARG A 3 -51.00 -2.81 61.75
N THR A 4 -51.11 -4.09 62.10
CA THR A 4 -52.16 -4.97 61.60
C THR A 4 -53.43 -4.82 62.45
N ILE A 5 -54.58 -4.75 61.78
CA ILE A 5 -55.91 -4.77 62.43
C ILE A 5 -56.09 -6.11 63.14
N GLN A 6 -56.57 -6.08 64.38
CA GLN A 6 -56.80 -7.25 65.22
C GLN A 6 -58.26 -7.34 65.65
N GLU A 7 -58.64 -8.52 66.13
CA GLU A 7 -59.91 -8.69 66.82
C GLU A 7 -59.97 -7.78 68.05
N GLN A 8 -61.18 -7.29 68.38
CA GLN A 8 -61.46 -6.32 69.46
C GLN A 8 -61.03 -4.87 69.19
N ASP A 9 -60.46 -4.56 68.02
CA ASP A 9 -60.21 -3.17 67.63
C ASP A 9 -61.53 -2.41 67.40
N VAL A 10 -61.65 -1.25 68.04
CA VAL A 10 -62.83 -0.40 67.92
C VAL A 10 -62.64 0.56 66.76
N LEU A 11 -63.46 0.43 65.72
CA LEU A 11 -63.46 1.36 64.59
C LEU A 11 -64.07 2.70 65.01
N VAL A 12 -63.31 3.80 64.86
CA VAL A 12 -63.66 5.16 65.30
C VAL A 12 -64.04 6.07 64.14
N LYS A 13 -63.34 5.96 63.00
CA LYS A 13 -63.58 6.78 61.80
C LYS A 13 -63.34 5.98 60.51
N ILE A 14 -64.11 6.29 59.47
CA ILE A 14 -63.87 5.85 58.08
C ILE A 14 -63.87 7.10 57.18
N ASN A 15 -62.82 7.34 56.40
CA ASN A 15 -62.72 8.45 55.45
C ASN A 15 -63.18 9.79 56.06
N ASN A 16 -62.70 10.11 57.26
CA ASN A 16 -63.05 11.30 58.06
C ASN A 16 -64.46 11.32 58.68
N GLN A 17 -65.31 10.32 58.46
CA GLN A 17 -66.61 10.22 59.12
C GLN A 17 -66.52 9.44 60.44
N PRO A 18 -66.96 10.00 61.58
CA PRO A 18 -67.01 9.27 62.85
C PRO A 18 -68.06 8.15 62.77
N THR A 19 -67.68 6.96 63.22
CA THR A 19 -68.51 5.75 63.16
C THR A 19 -69.42 5.58 64.37
N LEU A 20 -69.22 6.38 65.41
CA LEU A 20 -70.02 6.31 66.64
C LEU A 20 -71.49 6.60 66.32
N ARG A 21 -72.39 5.68 66.70
CA ARG A 21 -73.85 5.72 66.46
C ARG A 21 -74.28 5.53 64.99
N MET A 22 -73.38 5.12 64.07
CA MET A 22 -73.80 4.76 62.71
C MET A 22 -74.45 3.38 62.70
N GLY A 23 -75.56 3.23 61.95
CA GLY A 23 -76.16 1.92 61.69
C GLY A 23 -75.25 1.02 60.87
N LEU A 24 -75.28 -0.29 61.12
CA LEU A 24 -74.41 -1.28 60.46
C LEU A 24 -74.50 -1.25 58.93
N ALA A 25 -75.68 -0.99 58.36
CA ALA A 25 -75.87 -0.89 56.91
C ALA A 25 -75.04 0.25 56.29
N LYS A 26 -75.05 1.43 56.93
CA LYS A 26 -74.27 2.60 56.50
C LYS A 26 -72.78 2.40 56.72
N LEU A 27 -72.40 1.73 57.81
CA LEU A 27 -71.01 1.35 58.07
C LEU A 27 -70.50 0.41 56.97
N ARG A 28 -71.30 -0.61 56.63
CA ARG A 28 -70.98 -1.58 55.57
C ARG A 28 -70.80 -0.90 54.21
N SER A 29 -71.64 0.08 53.85
CA SER A 29 -71.50 0.82 52.59
C SER A 29 -70.31 1.80 52.54
N LEU A 30 -69.74 2.16 53.70
CA LEU A 30 -68.51 2.98 53.76
C LEU A 30 -67.25 2.12 53.71
N VAL A 31 -67.31 0.93 54.32
CA VAL A 31 -66.24 -0.07 54.28
C VAL A 31 -66.13 -0.68 52.89
N LEU A 32 -67.26 -1.19 52.36
CA LEU A 32 -67.35 -1.72 51.01
C LEU A 32 -67.44 -0.56 50.02
N GLY A 33 -66.82 -0.70 48.86
CA GLY A 33 -66.77 0.33 47.85
C GLY A 33 -66.23 -0.24 46.55
N GLN A 34 -65.97 0.62 45.57
CA GLN A 34 -65.44 0.18 44.28
C GLN A 34 -64.09 -0.53 44.46
N GLN A 35 -63.92 -1.67 43.79
CA GLN A 35 -62.66 -2.40 43.77
C GLN A 35 -61.53 -1.52 43.21
N GLY A 36 -60.39 -1.49 43.88
CA GLY A 36 -59.25 -0.63 43.59
C GLY A 36 -59.31 0.75 44.26
N SER A 37 -60.41 1.13 44.90
CA SER A 37 -60.49 2.39 45.65
C SER A 37 -59.81 2.28 47.02
N HIS A 38 -59.41 3.43 47.58
CA HIS A 38 -58.78 3.51 48.88
C HIS A 38 -59.80 3.82 49.99
N VAL A 39 -59.52 3.31 51.19
CA VAL A 39 -60.26 3.63 52.42
C VAL A 39 -59.29 3.82 53.57
N THR A 40 -59.48 4.91 54.29
CA THR A 40 -58.71 5.23 55.48
C THR A 40 -59.58 4.96 56.70
N MET A 41 -59.09 4.14 57.61
CA MET A 41 -59.81 3.74 58.81
C MET A 41 -59.00 4.03 60.06
N THR A 42 -59.63 4.67 61.05
CA THR A 42 -59.01 4.91 62.35
C THR A 42 -59.58 3.94 63.37
N PHE A 43 -58.70 3.18 64.03
CA PHE A 43 -59.04 2.22 65.07
C PHE A 43 -58.52 2.69 66.43
N ARG A 44 -59.21 2.23 67.48
CA ARG A 44 -58.79 2.34 68.87
C ARG A 44 -58.63 0.94 69.44
N ARG A 45 -57.42 0.63 69.90
CA ARG A 45 -57.10 -0.60 70.63
C ARG A 45 -56.94 -0.30 72.12
N GLU A 46 -57.57 -1.11 72.96
CA GLU A 46 -57.34 -1.07 74.41
C GLU A 46 -56.25 -2.08 74.75
N GLY A 47 -55.08 -1.60 75.13
CA GLY A 47 -53.95 -2.43 75.54
C GLY A 47 -53.69 -2.30 77.05
N THR A 48 -52.79 -3.15 77.56
CA THR A 48 -52.33 -3.11 78.96
C THR A 48 -51.71 -1.76 79.35
N ASN A 49 -51.12 -1.04 78.40
CA ASN A 49 -50.48 0.26 78.60
C ASN A 49 -51.36 1.46 78.21
N GLY A 50 -52.67 1.26 78.01
CA GLY A 50 -53.62 2.33 77.70
C GLY A 50 -54.26 2.22 76.30
N LYS A 51 -54.85 3.33 75.84
CA LYS A 51 -55.59 3.41 74.58
C LYS A 51 -54.67 3.82 73.43
N LEU A 52 -54.53 2.97 72.43
CA LEU A 52 -53.79 3.26 71.21
C LEU A 52 -54.76 3.64 70.09
N PHE A 53 -54.56 4.81 69.48
CA PHE A 53 -55.24 5.18 68.24
C PHE A 53 -54.26 5.01 67.07
N TYR A 54 -54.74 4.39 66.01
CA TYR A 54 -53.95 4.24 64.79
C TYR A 54 -54.82 4.27 63.55
N GLU A 55 -54.23 4.75 62.47
CA GLU A 55 -54.87 4.90 61.17
C GLU A 55 -54.26 3.91 60.18
N VAL A 56 -55.12 3.34 59.33
CA VAL A 56 -54.73 2.37 58.32
C VAL A 56 -55.34 2.76 56.99
N ASP A 57 -54.48 2.89 55.98
CA ASP A 57 -54.89 3.05 54.59
C ASP A 57 -54.97 1.67 53.94
N LEU A 58 -56.14 1.36 53.41
CA LEU A 58 -56.46 0.06 52.82
C LEU A 58 -56.91 0.24 51.37
N VAL A 59 -56.63 -0.77 50.55
CA VAL A 59 -57.16 -0.88 49.19
C VAL A 59 -58.35 -1.84 49.20
N ARG A 60 -59.51 -1.37 48.73
CA ARG A 60 -60.71 -2.20 48.62
C ARG A 60 -60.55 -3.19 47.47
N GLY A 61 -60.80 -4.46 47.71
CA GLY A 61 -60.89 -5.43 46.64
C GLY A 61 -61.20 -6.84 47.13
N SER A 62 -61.67 -7.68 46.20
CA SER A 62 -61.79 -9.10 46.45
C SER A 62 -60.41 -9.74 46.67
N ALA A 63 -60.36 -10.88 47.36
CA ALA A 63 -59.11 -11.63 47.51
C ALA A 63 -58.46 -11.98 46.16
N GLY A 64 -59.28 -12.24 45.12
CA GLY A 64 -58.79 -12.46 43.76
C GLY A 64 -58.13 -11.22 43.15
N TYR A 65 -58.69 -10.03 43.37
CA TYR A 65 -58.10 -8.77 42.92
C TYR A 65 -56.76 -8.48 43.58
N VAL A 66 -56.65 -8.69 44.89
CA VAL A 66 -55.39 -8.48 45.61
C VAL A 66 -54.31 -9.45 45.10
N LYS A 67 -54.65 -10.73 44.88
CA LYS A 67 -53.74 -11.70 44.25
C LYS A 67 -53.29 -11.24 42.85
N LEU A 68 -54.21 -10.74 42.04
CA LEU A 68 -53.89 -10.21 40.71
C LEU A 68 -52.95 -9.00 40.81
N LEU A 69 -53.22 -8.06 41.72
CA LEU A 69 -52.41 -6.86 41.92
C LEU A 69 -50.99 -7.21 42.39
N MET A 70 -50.85 -8.16 43.31
CA MET A 70 -49.54 -8.69 43.71
C MET A 70 -48.80 -9.34 42.54
N ARG A 71 -49.51 -10.09 41.68
CA ARG A 71 -48.92 -10.70 40.48
C ARG A 71 -48.46 -9.63 39.47
N CYS A 72 -49.28 -8.61 39.22
CA CYS A 72 -48.91 -7.49 38.35
C CYS A 72 -47.69 -6.75 38.88
N HIS A 73 -47.62 -6.50 40.19
CA HIS A 73 -46.45 -5.90 40.82
C HIS A 73 -45.20 -6.77 40.63
N ALA A 74 -45.29 -8.08 40.88
CA ALA A 74 -44.18 -9.00 40.68
C ALA A 74 -43.68 -9.01 39.22
N ILE A 75 -44.61 -9.01 38.26
CA ILE A 75 -44.27 -8.92 36.83
C ILE A 75 -43.61 -7.58 36.50
N ALA A 76 -44.11 -6.47 37.04
CA ALA A 76 -43.51 -5.15 36.83
C ALA A 76 -42.07 -5.09 37.38
N THR A 77 -41.84 -5.64 38.58
CA THR A 77 -40.49 -5.70 39.18
C THR A 77 -39.55 -6.57 38.34
N GLU A 78 -40.03 -7.70 37.82
CA GLU A 78 -39.21 -8.56 36.95
C GLU A 78 -38.92 -7.90 35.60
N ASN A 79 -39.89 -7.19 35.01
CA ASN A 79 -39.67 -6.41 33.79
C ASN A 79 -38.59 -5.34 33.99
N ASP A 80 -38.60 -4.63 35.13
CA ASP A 80 -37.56 -3.64 35.44
C ASP A 80 -36.18 -4.29 35.62
N ARG A 81 -36.12 -5.50 36.19
CA ARG A 81 -34.89 -6.29 36.28
C ARG A 81 -34.38 -6.70 34.90
N ILE A 82 -35.25 -7.23 34.04
CA ILE A 82 -34.88 -7.63 32.68
C ILE A 82 -34.35 -6.43 31.88
N LYS A 83 -35.03 -5.27 31.95
CA LYS A 83 -34.56 -4.04 31.29
C LYS A 83 -33.16 -3.63 31.73
N LYS A 84 -32.83 -3.72 33.02
CA LYS A 84 -31.48 -3.44 33.53
C LYS A 84 -30.45 -4.42 32.98
N ILE A 85 -30.77 -5.71 32.94
CA ILE A 85 -29.88 -6.74 32.38
C ILE A 85 -29.64 -6.49 30.89
N MET A 86 -30.70 -6.19 30.13
CA MET A 86 -30.58 -5.86 28.70
C MET A 86 -29.69 -4.64 28.47
N SER A 87 -29.90 -3.54 29.20
CA SER A 87 -29.06 -2.35 29.08
C SER A 87 -27.59 -2.64 29.38
N MET A 88 -27.29 -3.45 30.41
CA MET A 88 -25.91 -3.87 30.68
C MET A 88 -25.32 -4.74 29.56
N GLN A 89 -26.12 -5.61 28.95
CA GLN A 89 -25.69 -6.43 27.82
C GLN A 89 -25.45 -5.62 26.56
N GLU A 90 -26.29 -4.61 26.28
CA GLU A 90 -26.10 -3.68 25.16
C GLU A 90 -24.76 -2.95 25.28
N ILE A 91 -24.45 -2.37 26.44
CA ILE A 91 -23.15 -1.72 26.70
C ILE A 91 -21.99 -2.70 26.51
N LYS A 92 -22.15 -3.96 26.97
CA LYS A 92 -21.11 -4.99 26.81
C LYS A 92 -20.91 -5.36 25.34
N ILE A 93 -21.98 -5.47 24.56
CA ILE A 93 -21.92 -5.77 23.13
C ILE A 93 -21.23 -4.62 22.39
N GLU A 94 -21.59 -3.37 22.67
CA GLU A 94 -20.95 -2.19 22.09
C GLU A 94 -19.44 -2.18 22.38
N GLY A 95 -19.03 -2.46 23.62
CA GLY A 95 -17.62 -2.56 23.99
C GLY A 95 -16.87 -3.66 23.21
N LEU A 96 -17.48 -4.84 23.06
CA LEU A 96 -16.89 -5.95 22.29
C LEU A 96 -16.80 -5.64 20.78
N VAL A 97 -17.78 -4.92 20.23
CA VAL A 97 -17.75 -4.48 18.83
C VAL A 97 -16.59 -3.50 18.62
N ALA A 98 -16.44 -2.51 19.49
CA ALA A 98 -15.32 -1.56 19.42
C ALA A 98 -13.95 -2.25 19.55
N GLU A 99 -13.82 -3.21 20.47
CA GLU A 99 -12.58 -4.00 20.62
C GLU A 99 -12.26 -4.81 19.37
N LYS A 100 -13.27 -5.46 18.77
CA LYS A 100 -13.12 -6.21 17.52
C LYS A 100 -12.67 -5.30 16.37
N GLU A 101 -13.26 -4.12 16.23
CA GLU A 101 -12.88 -3.15 15.19
C GLU A 101 -11.44 -2.69 15.34
N GLU A 102 -10.99 -2.39 16.56
CA GLU A 102 -9.62 -2.00 16.85
C GLU A 102 -8.62 -3.14 16.56
N LEU A 103 -8.97 -4.39 16.87
CA LEU A 103 -8.15 -5.55 16.51
C LEU A 103 -8.03 -5.72 14.99
N ILE A 104 -9.13 -5.56 14.25
CA ILE A 104 -9.11 -5.62 12.78
C ILE A 104 -8.25 -4.49 12.21
N ARG A 105 -8.36 -3.26 12.75
CA ARG A 105 -7.54 -2.12 12.34
C ARG A 105 -6.05 -2.42 12.53
N ARG A 106 -5.65 -2.87 13.72
CA ARG A 106 -4.24 -3.24 14.02
C ARG A 106 -3.73 -4.36 13.13
N SER A 107 -4.58 -5.33 12.79
CA SER A 107 -4.19 -6.43 11.89
C SER A 107 -3.94 -5.93 10.46
N ARG A 108 -4.78 -5.01 9.96
CA ARG A 108 -4.59 -4.39 8.64
C ARG A 108 -3.34 -3.54 8.59
N GLU A 109 -3.09 -2.74 9.63
CA GLU A 109 -1.89 -1.91 9.73
C GLU A 109 -0.61 -2.74 9.72
N ARG A 110 -0.56 -3.87 10.44
CA ARG A 110 0.59 -4.77 10.41
C ARG A 110 0.81 -5.42 9.05
N LEU A 111 -0.25 -5.90 8.40
CA LEU A 111 -0.15 -6.47 7.05
C LEU A 111 0.42 -5.45 6.06
N ASN A 112 -0.09 -4.21 6.10
CA ASN A 112 0.41 -3.14 5.25
C ASN A 112 1.89 -2.79 5.56
N GLN A 113 2.29 -2.77 6.85
CA GLN A 113 3.68 -2.53 7.22
C GLN A 113 4.63 -3.62 6.74
N ASP A 114 4.23 -4.89 6.85
CA ASP A 114 5.04 -6.02 6.39
C ASP A 114 5.21 -6.02 4.85
N GLU A 115 4.16 -5.66 4.11
CA GLU A 115 4.23 -5.50 2.65
C GLU A 115 5.13 -4.33 2.25
N VAL A 116 5.00 -3.18 2.93
CA VAL A 116 5.86 -2.02 2.69
C VAL A 116 7.33 -2.36 2.96
N GLN A 117 7.64 -3.03 4.09
CA GLN A 117 9.01 -3.43 4.39
C GLN A 117 9.58 -4.42 3.38
N LYS A 118 8.76 -5.33 2.83
CA LYS A 118 9.20 -6.24 1.75
C LYS A 118 9.54 -5.47 0.48
N LEU A 119 8.66 -4.54 0.06
CA LEU A 119 8.89 -3.70 -1.11
C LEU A 119 10.11 -2.79 -0.94
N GLU A 120 10.34 -2.25 0.25
CA GLU A 120 11.55 -1.46 0.55
C GLU A 120 12.83 -2.28 0.43
N LYS A 121 12.85 -3.52 0.95
CA LYS A 121 13.99 -4.42 0.81
C LYS A 121 14.24 -4.81 -0.65
N GLU A 122 13.19 -5.09 -1.41
CA GLU A 122 13.30 -5.42 -2.83
C GLU A 122 13.78 -4.22 -3.65
N ASN A 123 13.27 -3.02 -3.39
CA ASN A 123 13.73 -1.78 -4.02
C ASN A 123 15.21 -1.49 -3.70
N LEU A 124 15.66 -1.74 -2.47
CA LEU A 124 17.06 -1.58 -2.10
C LEU A 124 17.95 -2.55 -2.89
N LYS A 125 17.57 -3.82 -2.98
CA LYS A 125 18.29 -4.83 -3.75
C LYS A 125 18.34 -4.47 -5.25
N ASN A 126 17.21 -4.03 -5.81
CA ASN A 126 17.14 -3.59 -7.20
C ASN A 126 18.02 -2.36 -7.48
N LYS A 127 18.13 -1.42 -6.53
CA LYS A 127 19.07 -0.30 -6.63
C LYS A 127 20.53 -0.75 -6.63
N GLU A 128 20.91 -1.67 -5.75
CA GLU A 128 22.27 -2.22 -5.72
C GLU A 128 22.61 -2.95 -7.03
N GLU A 129 21.67 -3.70 -7.60
CA GLU A 129 21.84 -4.36 -8.90
C GLU A 129 21.97 -3.34 -10.03
N ALA A 130 21.14 -2.29 -10.04
CA ALA A 130 21.22 -1.20 -11.02
C ALA A 130 22.56 -0.46 -10.96
N GLU A 131 23.09 -0.20 -9.77
CA GLU A 131 24.42 0.41 -9.59
C GLU A 131 25.54 -0.49 -10.12
N LYS A 132 25.48 -1.81 -9.85
CA LYS A 132 26.44 -2.78 -10.43
C LYS A 132 26.39 -2.79 -11.95
N PHE A 133 25.20 -2.77 -12.54
CA PHE A 133 25.05 -2.70 -14.00
C PHE A 133 25.55 -1.38 -14.56
N ALA A 134 25.32 -0.26 -13.88
CA ALA A 134 25.84 1.05 -14.29
C ALA A 134 27.38 1.07 -14.29
N GLN A 135 28.02 0.52 -13.25
CA GLN A 135 29.48 0.38 -13.18
C GLN A 135 30.01 -0.50 -14.31
N LEU A 136 29.40 -1.66 -14.56
CA LEU A 136 29.77 -2.53 -15.67
C LEU A 136 29.66 -1.79 -17.01
N LEU A 137 28.54 -1.11 -17.25
CA LEU A 137 28.29 -0.38 -18.49
C LEU A 137 29.34 0.71 -18.72
N GLU A 138 29.79 1.38 -17.66
CA GLU A 138 30.87 2.37 -17.76
C GLU A 138 32.21 1.72 -18.12
N THR A 139 32.55 0.58 -17.51
CA THR A 139 33.77 -0.16 -17.90
C THR A 139 33.72 -0.66 -19.34
N TRP A 140 32.54 -1.02 -19.85
CA TRP A 140 32.34 -1.43 -21.24
C TRP A 140 32.50 -0.24 -22.20
N LYS A 141 31.98 0.94 -21.86
CA LYS A 141 32.21 2.16 -22.65
C LYS A 141 33.68 2.52 -22.74
N GLU A 142 34.43 2.46 -21.64
CA GLU A 142 35.87 2.72 -21.65
C GLU A 142 36.63 1.74 -22.56
N LYS A 143 36.27 0.45 -22.52
CA LYS A 143 36.86 -0.56 -23.40
C LYS A 143 36.50 -0.31 -24.87
N ALA A 144 35.24 0.02 -25.16
CA ALA A 144 34.79 0.35 -26.50
C ALA A 144 35.56 1.56 -27.07
N PHE A 145 35.70 2.62 -26.27
CA PHE A 145 36.47 3.81 -26.65
C PHE A 145 37.95 3.48 -26.93
N LYS A 146 38.59 2.64 -26.11
CA LYS A 146 39.97 2.18 -26.36
C LYS A 146 40.09 1.38 -27.66
N LEU A 147 39.14 0.49 -27.93
CA LEU A 147 39.10 -0.30 -29.17
C LEU A 147 38.89 0.60 -30.40
N GLU A 148 38.00 1.58 -30.31
CA GLU A 148 37.75 2.56 -31.38
C GLU A 148 39.01 3.40 -31.69
N LYS A 149 39.74 3.83 -30.65
CA LYS A 149 41.02 4.51 -30.81
C LYS A 149 42.06 3.62 -31.50
N MET A 150 42.18 2.35 -31.08
CA MET A 150 43.09 1.39 -31.72
C MET A 150 42.71 1.11 -33.18
N LEU A 151 41.41 1.00 -33.47
CA LEU A 151 40.92 0.81 -34.83
C LEU A 151 41.30 2.00 -35.72
N THR A 152 41.10 3.22 -35.23
CA THR A 152 41.49 4.46 -35.93
C THR A 152 42.99 4.50 -36.23
N ILE A 153 43.82 4.16 -35.25
CA ILE A 153 45.28 4.08 -35.43
C ILE A 153 45.64 3.03 -36.49
N SER A 154 45.02 1.85 -36.42
CA SER A 154 45.25 0.76 -37.39
C SER A 154 44.87 1.18 -38.80
N GLN A 155 43.71 1.84 -38.98
CA GLN A 155 43.24 2.35 -40.26
C GLN A 155 44.19 3.41 -40.84
N ASN A 156 44.70 4.34 -40.02
CA ASN A 156 45.67 5.33 -40.46
C ASN A 156 47.01 4.68 -40.88
N ASN A 157 47.48 3.69 -40.13
CA ASN A 157 48.68 2.94 -40.48
C ASN A 157 48.51 2.15 -41.79
N MET A 158 47.33 1.57 -42.02
CA MET A 158 47.01 0.88 -43.27
C MET A 158 47.01 1.85 -44.46
N LYS A 159 46.40 3.03 -44.33
CA LYS A 159 46.44 4.07 -45.37
C LYS A 159 47.86 4.54 -45.66
N SER A 160 48.64 4.81 -44.62
CA SER A 160 50.05 5.20 -44.80
C SER A 160 50.86 4.08 -45.50
N ARG A 161 50.64 2.81 -45.15
CA ARG A 161 51.26 1.67 -45.85
C ARG A 161 50.84 1.59 -47.31
N GLU A 162 49.56 1.80 -47.60
CA GLU A 162 49.03 1.83 -48.96
C GLU A 162 49.66 2.98 -49.78
N GLU A 163 49.78 4.18 -49.21
CA GLU A 163 50.49 5.30 -49.80
C GLU A 163 51.98 4.98 -50.07
N HIS A 164 52.65 4.31 -49.13
CA HIS A 164 54.02 3.86 -49.30
C HIS A 164 54.16 2.83 -50.44
N VAL A 165 53.24 1.86 -50.53
CA VAL A 165 53.21 0.88 -51.63
C VAL A 165 52.99 1.57 -52.97
N ASN A 166 51.99 2.45 -53.07
CA ASN A 166 51.71 3.22 -54.28
C ASN A 166 52.93 4.06 -54.74
N ARG A 167 53.67 4.64 -53.78
CA ARG A 167 54.89 5.40 -54.06
C ARG A 167 56.03 4.50 -54.57
N ILE A 168 56.18 3.30 -54.03
CA ILE A 168 57.16 2.32 -54.53
C ILE A 168 56.80 1.91 -55.96
N GLU A 169 55.53 1.62 -56.23
CA GLU A 169 55.04 1.26 -57.57
C GLU A 169 55.20 2.41 -58.58
N GLU A 170 55.06 3.66 -58.16
CA GLU A 170 55.35 4.84 -58.98
C GLU A 170 56.84 4.95 -59.31
N LEU A 171 57.72 4.82 -58.30
CA LEU A 171 59.17 4.84 -58.50
C LEU A 171 59.66 3.69 -59.39
N ASP A 172 59.06 2.50 -59.27
CA ASP A 172 59.39 1.36 -60.13
C ASP A 172 58.93 1.60 -61.57
N ARG A 173 57.77 2.23 -61.79
CA ARG A 173 57.32 2.65 -63.13
C ARG A 173 58.27 3.68 -63.75
N ASP A 174 58.66 4.70 -62.99
CA ASP A 174 59.61 5.72 -63.45
C ASP A 174 60.98 5.12 -63.78
N ARG A 175 61.47 4.21 -62.94
CA ARG A 175 62.71 3.48 -63.16
C ARG A 175 62.65 2.63 -64.43
N LEU A 176 61.55 1.89 -64.65
CA LEU A 176 61.36 1.09 -65.87
C LEU A 176 61.29 1.97 -67.12
N ALA A 177 60.60 3.11 -67.05
CA ALA A 177 60.54 4.09 -68.14
C ALA A 177 61.93 4.66 -68.46
N TYR A 178 62.71 4.99 -67.44
CA TYR A 178 64.09 5.48 -67.60
C TYR A 178 65.02 4.43 -68.22
N VAL A 179 64.94 3.17 -67.78
CA VAL A 179 65.72 2.07 -68.38
C VAL A 179 65.34 1.87 -69.84
N SER A 180 64.03 1.89 -70.15
CA SER A 180 63.54 1.76 -71.53
C SER A 180 64.03 2.91 -72.42
N GLU A 181 64.09 4.14 -71.89
CA GLU A 181 64.62 5.30 -72.60
C GLU A 181 66.14 5.20 -72.83
N LEU A 182 66.91 4.70 -71.84
CA LEU A 182 68.34 4.42 -72.02
C LEU A 182 68.58 3.34 -73.08
N GLU A 183 67.80 2.27 -73.08
CA GLU A 183 67.86 1.23 -74.10
C GLU A 183 67.55 1.79 -75.49
N ARG A 184 66.51 2.64 -75.60
CA ARG A 184 66.18 3.34 -76.84
C ARG A 184 67.35 4.19 -77.35
N ARG A 185 67.92 5.04 -76.50
CA ARG A 185 69.08 5.88 -76.84
C ARG A 185 70.29 5.06 -77.24
N PHE A 186 70.56 3.96 -76.54
CA PHE A 186 71.65 3.06 -76.87
C PHE A 186 71.46 2.41 -78.25
N GLN A 187 70.23 2.01 -78.61
CA GLN A 187 69.93 1.50 -79.96
C GLN A 187 70.08 2.58 -81.03
N GLU A 188 69.64 3.82 -80.75
CA GLU A 188 69.82 4.97 -81.66
C GLU A 188 71.29 5.30 -81.88
N GLU A 189 72.08 5.37 -80.82
CA GLU A 189 73.52 5.62 -80.88
C GLU A 189 74.24 4.51 -81.65
N LYS A 190 73.87 3.25 -81.40
CA LYS A 190 74.38 2.10 -82.15
C LYS A 190 74.02 2.16 -83.64
N GLN A 191 72.82 2.63 -83.99
CA GLN A 191 72.44 2.86 -85.38
C GLN A 191 73.26 3.98 -86.01
N ILE A 192 73.40 5.12 -85.33
CA ILE A 192 74.22 6.25 -85.78
C ILE A 192 75.67 5.80 -86.01
N GLN A 193 76.25 5.05 -85.07
CA GLN A 193 77.61 4.54 -85.18
C GLN A 193 77.78 3.63 -86.39
N ARG A 194 76.80 2.75 -86.66
CA ARG A 194 76.78 1.93 -87.88
C ARG A 194 76.69 2.78 -89.15
N THR A 195 75.85 3.82 -89.17
CA THR A 195 75.72 4.73 -90.31
C THR A 195 77.01 5.52 -90.55
N VAL A 196 77.66 6.01 -89.50
CA VAL A 196 78.94 6.73 -89.58
C VAL A 196 80.05 5.80 -90.07
N GLN A 197 80.15 4.57 -89.54
CA GLN A 197 81.11 3.58 -90.03
C GLN A 197 80.88 3.23 -91.51
N ALA A 198 79.62 3.05 -91.92
CA ALA A 198 79.28 2.79 -93.31
C ALA A 198 79.70 3.95 -94.23
N LYS A 199 79.42 5.21 -93.83
CA LYS A 199 79.87 6.40 -94.55
C LYS A 199 81.39 6.50 -94.62
N LEU A 200 82.10 6.25 -93.53
CA LEU A 200 83.57 6.26 -93.50
C LEU A 200 84.16 5.21 -94.44
N GLN A 201 83.58 3.99 -94.47
CA GLN A 201 83.99 2.95 -95.43
C GLN A 201 83.69 3.34 -96.88
N GLU A 202 82.57 4.02 -97.14
CA GLU A 202 82.23 4.53 -98.46
C GLU A 202 83.18 5.65 -98.89
N ASP A 203 83.53 6.58 -97.99
CA ASP A 203 84.48 7.65 -98.24
C ASP A 203 85.89 7.11 -98.47
N LEU A 204 86.34 6.11 -97.69
CA LEU A 204 87.60 5.40 -97.91
C LEU A 204 87.63 4.69 -99.28
N LYS A 205 86.52 4.09 -99.71
CA LYS A 205 86.39 3.49 -101.06
C LYS A 205 86.45 4.56 -102.15
N LYS A 206 85.76 5.69 -101.99
CA LYS A 206 85.81 6.81 -102.94
C LYS A 206 87.21 7.39 -103.03
N GLU A 207 87.91 7.54 -101.90
CA GLU A 207 89.29 8.01 -101.86
C GLU A 207 90.26 7.00 -102.49
N SER A 208 90.05 5.68 -102.28
CA SER A 208 90.85 4.65 -102.95
C SER A 208 90.64 4.63 -104.47
N LEU A 209 89.40 4.85 -104.93
CA LEU A 209 89.05 4.99 -106.35
C LEU A 209 89.64 6.27 -106.97
N ALA A 210 89.66 7.37 -106.23
CA ALA A 210 90.29 8.62 -106.65
C ALA A 210 91.83 8.48 -106.73
N ARG A 211 92.44 7.69 -105.85
CA ARG A 211 93.88 7.36 -105.91
C ARG A 211 94.25 6.32 -106.96
N SER A 212 93.31 5.53 -107.47
CA SER A 212 93.55 4.57 -108.56
C SER A 212 93.28 5.13 -109.96
N THR A 213 92.81 6.38 -110.06
CA THR A 213 92.50 7.09 -111.31
C THR A 213 93.43 8.29 -111.57
N ALA A 214 94.46 8.47 -110.74
CA ALA A 214 95.59 9.37 -110.93
C ALA A 214 96.87 8.55 -111.14
#